data_AF-A0A8J7ZRT5-F1
#
_entry.id   AF-A0A8J7ZRT5-F1
#
_cell.length_a   1.000
_cell.length_b   1.000
_cell.length_c   1.000
_cell.angle_alpha   90.00
_cell.angle_beta   90.00
_cell.angle_gamma   90.00
#
_symmetry.space_group_name_H-M   'P 1'
#
loop_
_entity.id
_entity.type
_entity.pdbx_description
1 polymer ?
#
loop_
_entity_poly.entity_id
_entity_poly.type
_entity_poly.pdbx_seq_one_letter_code
_entity_poly.pdbx_strand_id
1 'polypeptide(L)' 'MSLQIEDNTFYLVQLPEEKTLHESEDAAINHLKENAENLDPENDEVSLIEVSVEGEDWTIAEMPWQNIALRLMGDK' A
#
# COMPACT_ATOMS: atom_id res chain seq x y z
N MET A 1 3.51 4.50 -20.30
CA MET A 1 2.72 3.46 -19.63
C MET A 1 1.67 4.19 -18.80
N SER A 2 0.40 3.92 -19.02
CA SER A 2 -0.71 4.49 -18.26
C SER A 2 -1.27 3.41 -17.34
N LEU A 3 -1.29 3.66 -16.03
CA LEU A 3 -1.97 2.80 -15.06
C LEU A 3 -3.48 3.07 -15.21
N GLN A 4 -4.26 2.03 -15.46
CA GLN A 4 -5.71 2.15 -15.55
C GLN A 4 -6.28 1.86 -14.17
N ILE A 5 -6.84 2.89 -13.53
CA ILE A 5 -7.31 2.82 -12.15
C ILE A 5 -8.83 2.64 -12.22
N GLU A 6 -9.32 1.45 -11.85
CA GLU A 6 -10.74 1.10 -12.03
C GLU A 6 -11.66 1.85 -11.04
N ASP A 7 -11.21 2.02 -9.80
CA ASP A 7 -12.01 2.63 -8.72
C ASP A 7 -11.58 4.06 -8.35
N ASN A 8 -10.85 4.73 -9.26
CA ASN A 8 -10.25 6.04 -9.02
C ASN A 8 -9.35 6.10 -7.76
N THR A 9 -8.96 4.94 -7.23
CA THR A 9 -8.12 4.78 -6.03
C THR A 9 -6.97 3.85 -6.35
N PHE A 10 -5.78 4.21 -5.94
CA PHE A 10 -4.58 3.39 -6.08
C PHE A 10 -3.75 3.42 -4.81
N TYR A 11 -2.90 2.43 -4.65
CA TYR A 11 -2.14 2.21 -3.45
C TYR A 11 -0.66 2.20 -3.80
N LEU A 12 0.13 3.00 -3.08
CA LEU A 12 1.58 3.03 -3.19
C LEU A 12 2.17 2.31 -2.00
N VAL A 13 2.91 1.23 -2.26
CA VAL A 13 3.73 0.56 -1.27
C VAL A 13 5.13 1.14 -1.36
N GLN A 14 5.61 1.70 -0.27
CA GLN A 14 6.98 2.14 -0.13
C GLN A 14 7.71 1.18 0.80
N LEU A 15 8.78 0.59 0.27
CA LEU A 15 9.74 -0.24 0.97
C LEU A 15 11.10 0.50 0.98
N PRO A 16 12.07 0.07 1.80
CA PRO A 16 13.42 0.65 1.81
C PRO A 16 14.10 0.60 0.43
N GLU A 17 13.89 -0.49 -0.31
CA GLU A 17 14.59 -0.75 -1.58
C GLU A 17 13.79 -0.31 -2.81
N GLU A 18 12.45 -0.23 -2.72
CA GLU A 18 11.59 0.06 -3.86
C GLU A 18 10.27 0.75 -3.51
N LYS A 19 9.63 1.32 -4.53
CA LYS A 19 8.27 1.85 -4.47
C LYS A 19 7.45 1.23 -5.58
N THR A 20 6.33 0.61 -5.22
CA THR A 20 5.45 -0.07 -6.16
C THR A 20 4.04 0.50 -6.09
N LEU A 21 3.37 0.56 -7.24
CA LEU A 21 2.01 1.06 -7.39
C LEU A 21 1.08 -0.11 -7.66
N HIS A 22 -0.04 -0.16 -6.94
CA HIS A 22 -1.04 -1.21 -6.98
C HIS A 22 -2.42 -0.61 -7.20
N GLU A 23 -3.24 -1.31 -7.97
CA GLU A 23 -4.61 -0.89 -8.29
C GLU A 23 -5.62 -1.22 -7.18
N SER A 24 -5.26 -2.07 -6.22
CA SER A 24 -6.12 -2.48 -5.11
C SER A 24 -5.37 -2.59 -3.77
N GLU A 25 -6.10 -2.41 -2.67
CA GLU A 25 -5.57 -2.57 -1.30
C GLU A 25 -5.00 -3.98 -1.13
N ASP A 26 -5.74 -5.00 -1.57
CA ASP A 26 -5.33 -6.40 -1.44
C ASP A 26 -4.03 -6.69 -2.20
N ALA A 27 -3.85 -6.16 -3.41
CA ALA A 27 -2.61 -6.32 -4.17
C ALA A 27 -1.41 -5.66 -3.45
N ALA A 28 -1.64 -4.46 -2.89
CA ALA A 28 -0.63 -3.74 -2.14
C ALA A 28 -0.21 -4.47 -0.85
N ILE A 29 -1.19 -4.97 -0.09
CA ILE A 29 -0.96 -5.75 1.13
C ILE A 29 -0.28 -7.08 0.82
N ASN A 30 -0.69 -7.77 -0.25
CA ASN A 30 -0.04 -9.01 -0.67
C ASN A 30 1.42 -8.77 -1.07
N HIS A 31 1.70 -7.72 -1.83
CA HIS A 31 3.07 -7.34 -2.18
C HIS A 31 3.91 -7.00 -0.94
N LEU A 32 3.32 -6.29 0.03
CA LEU A 32 3.98 -6.01 1.31
C LEU A 32 4.24 -7.30 2.10
N LYS A 33 3.30 -8.26 2.10
CA LYS A 33 3.44 -9.58 2.75
C LYS A 33 4.54 -10.44 2.11
N GLU A 34 4.62 -10.46 0.77
CA GLU A 34 5.64 -11.18 0.03
C GLU A 34 7.04 -10.64 0.29
N ASN A 35 7.16 -9.32 0.49
CA ASN A 35 8.44 -8.67 0.79
C ASN A 35 8.74 -8.59 2.29
N ALA A 36 7.77 -8.84 3.17
CA ALA A 36 7.90 -8.70 4.62
C ALA A 36 9.00 -9.57 5.23
N GLU A 37 9.32 -10.73 4.63
CA GLU A 37 10.40 -11.60 5.14
C GLU A 37 11.78 -10.94 5.09
N ASN A 38 11.99 -9.97 4.20
CA ASN A 38 13.25 -9.25 4.05
C ASN A 38 13.23 -7.85 4.68
N LEU A 39 12.11 -7.44 5.28
CA LEU A 39 11.98 -6.13 5.90
C LEU A 39 12.43 -6.20 7.36
N ASP A 40 13.28 -5.26 7.73
CA ASP A 40 13.61 -5.02 9.13
C ASP A 40 12.40 -4.36 9.80
N PRO A 41 11.80 -4.97 10.84
CA PRO A 41 10.66 -4.40 11.55
C PRO A 41 10.97 -3.10 12.30
N GLU A 42 12.25 -2.76 12.48
CA GLU A 42 12.69 -1.49 13.04
C GLU A 42 12.92 -0.40 11.96
N ASN A 43 12.73 -0.73 10.68
CA ASN A 43 12.88 0.22 9.60
C ASN A 43 11.57 0.98 9.33
N ASP A 44 11.58 2.29 9.63
CA ASP A 44 10.47 3.23 9.42
C ASP A 44 10.19 3.54 7.93
N GLU A 45 10.96 2.98 6.99
CA GLU A 45 10.80 3.22 5.56
C GLU A 45 9.67 2.40 4.91
N VAL A 46 8.95 1.57 5.69
CA VAL A 46 7.80 0.80 5.21
C VAL A 46 6.51 1.59 5.40
N SER A 47 5.84 1.97 4.31
CA SER A 47 4.55 2.66 4.35
C SER A 47 3.63 2.22 3.20
N LEU A 48 2.33 2.31 3.46
CA LEU A 48 1.28 2.08 2.46
C LEU A 48 0.46 3.36 2.36
N ILE A 49 0.40 3.92 1.17
CA ILE A 49 -0.28 5.19 0.90
C ILE A 49 -1.45 4.91 -0.03
N GLU A 50 -2.65 5.23 0.42
CA GLU A 50 -3.85 5.27 -0.40
C GLU A 50 -3.94 6.63 -1.08
N VAL A 51 -4.17 6.62 -2.38
CA VAL A 51 -4.46 7.81 -3.17
C VAL A 51 -5.80 7.61 -3.85
N SER A 52 -6.79 8.37 -3.42
CA SER A 52 -8.12 8.38 -4.02
C SER A 52 -8.35 9.69 -4.76
N VAL A 53 -9.00 9.60 -5.91
CA VAL A 53 -9.40 10.73 -6.73
C VAL A 53 -10.92 10.82 -6.67
N GLU A 54 -11.45 11.96 -6.27
CA GLU A 54 -12.89 12.22 -6.21
C GLU A 54 -13.19 13.48 -7.05
N GLY A 55 -13.58 13.26 -8.31
CA GLY A 55 -13.81 14.37 -9.25
C GLY A 55 -12.52 15.09 -9.63
N GLU A 56 -12.34 16.33 -9.16
CA GLU A 56 -11.13 17.14 -9.37
C GLU A 56 -10.20 17.13 -8.15
N ASP A 57 -10.65 16.59 -7.02
CA ASP A 57 -9.89 16.52 -5.78
C ASP A 57 -9.12 15.19 -5.67
N TRP A 58 -7.92 15.26 -5.11
CA TRP A 58 -7.06 14.12 -4.82
C TRP A 58 -6.80 14.07 -3.33
N THR A 59 -7.04 12.91 -2.74
CA THR A 59 -6.78 12.63 -1.32
C THR A 59 -5.61 11.67 -1.24
N ILE A 60 -4.61 12.05 -0.46
CA ILE A 60 -3.50 11.17 -0.10
C ILE A 60 -3.61 10.85 1.38
N ALA A 61 -3.79 9.58 1.70
CA ALA A 61 -3.89 9.08 3.06
C ALA A 61 -2.87 7.96 3.28
N GLU A 62 -1.99 8.14 4.26
CA GLU A 62 -1.13 7.05 4.72
C GLU A 62 -1.95 6.10 5.59
N MET A 63 -1.88 4.81 5.29
CA MET A 63 -2.58 3.79 6.06
C MET A 63 -1.86 3.56 7.39
N PRO A 64 -2.58 3.63 8.53
CA PRO A 64 -1.98 3.34 9.83
C PRO A 64 -1.42 1.92 9.89
N TRP A 65 -0.23 1.78 10.46
CA TRP A 65 0.45 0.48 10.59
C TRP A 65 -0.38 -0.57 11.34
N GLN A 66 -1.21 -0.13 12.28
CA GLN A 66 -2.17 -1.00 12.97
C GLN A 66 -3.15 -1.69 12.02
N ASN A 67 -3.64 -0.98 10.99
CA ASN A 67 -4.57 -1.53 10.01
C ASN A 67 -3.87 -2.56 9.11
N ILE A 68 -2.64 -2.24 8.68
CA ILE A 68 -1.83 -3.13 7.85
C ILE A 68 -1.50 -4.41 8.63
N ALA A 69 -1.07 -4.27 9.89
CA ALA A 69 -0.81 -5.42 10.77
C ALA A 69 -2.07 -6.30 10.96
N LEU A 70 -3.25 -5.70 11.13
CA LEU A 70 -4.51 -6.45 11.23
C LEU A 70 -4.82 -7.22 9.94
N ARG A 71 -4.56 -6.64 8.77
CA ARG A 71 -4.73 -7.33 7.48
C ARG A 71 -3.72 -8.48 7.31
N LEU A 72 -2.46 -8.26 7.68
CA LEU A 72 -1.41 -9.27 7.61
C LEU A 72 -1.66 -10.45 8.57
N MET A 73 -2.19 -10.17 9.77
CA MET A 73 -2.54 -11.19 10.77
C MET A 73 -3.91 -11.84 10.54
N GLY A 74 -4.81 -11.15 9.84
CA GLY A 74 -6.23 -11.51 9.68
C GLY A 74 -6.51 -12.54 8.59
N ASP A 75 -5.48 -13.03 7.90
CA ASP A 75 -5.61 -14.09 6.90
C ASP A 75 -5.89 -15.44 7.61
N LYS A 76 -7.19 -15.74 7.81
CA LYS A 76 -7.74 -17.01 8.28
C LYS A 76 -8.92 -17.45 7.44
#